data_AF-A0A6B3H4Z1-F1
#
_entry.id   AF-A0A6B3H4Z1-F1
#
_cell.length_a   1.000
_cell.length_b   1.000
_cell.length_c   1.000
_cell.angle_alpha   90.00
_cell.angle_beta   90.00
_cell.angle_gamma   90.00
#
_symmetry.space_group_name_H-M   'P 1'
#
loop_
_entity.id
_entity.type
_entity.pdbx_description
1 polymer ?
#
loop_
_entity_poly.entity_id
_entity_poly.type
_entity_poly.pdbx_seq_one_letter_code
_entity_poly.pdbx_strand_id
1 'polypeptide(L)'
;LDTLLEDPALDRHEHAWVEATLTDPVRPADPMARLARRFPHTLSLAFDPERPPDDPGASYAQRLKGRDDHQIAEDFVAHVRGGSGPSDLERTVLRAAFDDVRVDETVREVSR
;
A
#
# COMPACT_ATOMS: atom_id res chain seq x y z
N LEU A 1 9.84 -8.18 -6.54
CA LEU A 1 10.32 -8.49 -5.16
C LEU A 1 10.98 -9.85 -5.10
N ASP A 2 10.35 -10.90 -5.63
CA ASP A 2 10.86 -12.27 -5.49
C ASP A 2 12.29 -12.43 -6.07
N THR A 3 12.60 -11.76 -7.19
CA THR A 3 13.97 -11.70 -7.73
C THR A 3 15.00 -11.21 -6.70
N LEU A 4 14.70 -10.17 -5.92
CA LEU A 4 15.60 -9.69 -4.87
C LEU A 4 15.72 -10.68 -3.71
N LEU A 5 14.69 -11.49 -3.46
CA LEU A 5 14.66 -12.46 -2.36
C LEU A 5 15.25 -13.83 -2.71
N GLU A 6 15.35 -14.15 -4.00
CA GLU A 6 15.73 -15.49 -4.46
C GLU A 6 17.06 -15.53 -5.23
N ASP A 7 17.50 -14.42 -5.83
CA ASP A 7 18.72 -14.41 -6.66
C ASP A 7 20.00 -14.63 -5.80
N PRO A 8 20.73 -15.74 -5.95
CA PRO A 8 21.95 -16.01 -5.18
C PRO A 8 23.11 -15.05 -5.50
N ALA A 9 23.08 -14.39 -6.67
CA ALA A 9 24.11 -13.40 -7.02
C ALA A 9 24.09 -12.18 -6.07
N LEU A 10 22.99 -11.99 -5.33
CA LEU A 10 22.80 -10.91 -4.37
C LEU A 10 23.25 -11.28 -2.94
N ASP A 11 23.65 -12.52 -2.66
CA ASP A 11 24.07 -12.98 -1.32
C ASP A 11 25.20 -12.12 -0.73
N ARG A 12 26.10 -11.64 -1.59
CA ARG A 12 27.19 -10.74 -1.19
C ARG A 12 26.73 -9.40 -0.60
N HIS A 13 25.45 -9.05 -0.75
CA HIS A 13 24.85 -7.81 -0.30
C HIS A 13 24.00 -7.96 0.98
N GLU A 14 23.86 -9.17 1.56
CA GLU A 14 23.03 -9.39 2.76
C GLU A 14 23.43 -8.50 3.94
N HIS A 15 24.73 -8.27 4.14
CA HIS A 15 25.25 -7.40 5.20
C HIS A 15 25.61 -5.99 4.72
N ALA A 16 25.29 -5.63 3.48
CA ALA A 16 25.47 -4.28 2.97
C ALA A 16 24.27 -3.41 3.31
N TRP A 17 24.47 -2.09 3.34
CA TRP A 17 23.36 -1.14 3.36
C TRP A 17 22.71 -1.10 1.97
N VAL A 18 21.40 -1.37 1.91
CA VAL A 18 20.68 -1.55 0.65
C VAL A 18 19.58 -0.51 0.49
N GLU A 19 19.53 0.12 -0.68
CA GLU A 19 18.32 0.76 -1.20
C GLU A 19 17.77 -0.12 -2.32
N ALA A 20 16.47 -0.41 -2.27
CA ALA A 20 15.81 -1.27 -3.26
C ALA A 20 14.65 -0.53 -3.94
N THR A 21 14.51 -0.71 -5.24
CA THR A 21 13.34 -0.26 -6.00
C THR A 21 12.58 -1.48 -6.51
N LEU A 22 11.29 -1.56 -6.18
CA LEU A 22 10.42 -2.64 -6.64
C LEU A 22 9.67 -2.22 -7.90
N THR A 23 9.85 -3.00 -8.96
CA THR A 23 9.18 -2.81 -10.25
C THR A 23 7.95 -3.69 -10.45
N ASP A 24 7.55 -4.45 -9.40
CA ASP A 24 6.37 -5.30 -9.45
C ASP A 24 5.14 -4.48 -9.89
N PRO A 25 4.33 -4.96 -10.86
CA PRO A 25 3.19 -4.22 -11.39
C PRO A 25 2.13 -3.94 -10.30
N VAL A 26 2.03 -4.86 -9.36
CA VAL A 26 1.20 -4.79 -8.15
C VAL A 26 2.14 -4.77 -6.94
N ARG A 27 1.92 -3.83 -6.02
CA ARG A 27 2.71 -3.72 -4.80
C ARG A 27 2.58 -5.02 -3.97
N PRO A 28 3.69 -5.75 -3.72
CA PRO A 28 3.64 -6.97 -2.92
C PRO A 28 3.24 -6.68 -1.47
N ALA A 29 2.70 -7.67 -0.77
CA ALA A 29 2.40 -7.57 0.65
C ALA A 29 3.68 -7.50 1.49
N ASP A 30 3.67 -6.60 2.49
CA ASP A 30 4.73 -6.37 3.47
C ASP A 30 6.16 -6.34 2.89
N PRO A 31 6.40 -5.59 1.79
CA PRO A 31 7.63 -5.74 1.01
C PRO A 31 8.86 -5.34 1.80
N MET A 32 8.75 -4.31 2.65
CA MET A 32 9.84 -3.87 3.54
C MET A 32 10.20 -4.97 4.56
N ALA A 33 9.20 -5.58 5.21
CA ALA A 33 9.44 -6.64 6.18
C ALA A 33 10.04 -7.88 5.52
N ARG A 34 9.55 -8.24 4.32
CA ARG A 34 10.10 -9.36 3.54
C ARG A 34 11.55 -9.09 3.13
N LEU A 35 11.86 -7.89 2.65
CA LEU A 35 13.20 -7.49 2.22
C LEU A 35 14.17 -7.45 3.40
N ALA A 36 13.75 -6.89 4.54
CA ALA A 36 14.56 -6.82 5.75
C ALA A 36 14.92 -8.19 6.35
N ARG A 37 14.17 -9.25 6.03
CA ARG A 37 14.55 -10.63 6.42
C ARG A 37 15.79 -11.13 5.69
N ARG A 38 16.00 -10.73 4.43
CA ARG A 38 17.18 -11.12 3.64
C ARG A 38 18.30 -10.08 3.71
N PHE A 39 17.94 -8.79 3.71
CA PHE A 39 18.87 -7.66 3.80
C PHE A 39 18.58 -6.85 5.07
N PRO A 40 19.10 -7.25 6.25
CA PRO A 40 18.79 -6.58 7.53
C PRO A 40 19.12 -5.09 7.57
N HIS A 41 20.00 -4.61 6.70
CA HIS A 41 20.41 -3.21 6.59
C HIS A 41 19.73 -2.47 5.42
N THR A 42 18.49 -2.82 5.11
CA THR A 42 17.67 -2.07 4.15
C THR A 42 17.42 -0.65 4.67
N LEU A 43 17.94 0.36 3.97
CA LEU A 43 17.78 1.78 4.30
C LEU A 43 16.50 2.37 3.73
N SER A 44 16.17 1.99 2.50
CA SER A 44 15.15 2.66 1.69
C SER A 44 14.50 1.66 0.74
N LEU A 45 13.20 1.83 0.55
CA LEU A 45 12.38 1.03 -0.36
C LEU A 45 11.52 1.97 -1.21
N ALA A 46 11.81 2.00 -2.51
CA ALA A 46 11.03 2.73 -3.51
C ALA A 46 10.17 1.76 -4.35
N PHE A 47 9.16 2.32 -5.03
CA PHE A 47 8.29 1.58 -5.94
C PHE A 47 8.24 2.30 -7.28
N ASP A 48 8.56 1.57 -8.35
CA ASP A 48 8.49 2.04 -9.73
C ASP A 48 7.80 0.96 -10.60
N PRO A 49 6.49 0.76 -10.42
CA PRO A 49 5.77 -0.38 -10.98
C PRO A 49 5.72 -0.30 -12.50
N GLU A 50 6.17 -1.36 -13.17
CA GLU A 50 6.06 -1.47 -14.64
C GLU A 50 4.61 -1.80 -15.02
N ARG A 51 3.82 -0.77 -15.36
CA ARG A 51 2.43 -0.91 -15.80
C ARG A 51 2.31 -0.70 -17.32
N PRO A 52 1.45 -1.47 -18.02
CA PRO A 52 1.05 -1.11 -19.38
C PRO A 52 0.43 0.29 -19.42
N PRO A 53 0.54 1.02 -20.54
CA PRO A 53 0.05 2.40 -20.69
C PRO A 53 -1.49 2.58 -20.54
N ASP A 54 -2.24 1.51 -20.27
CA ASP A 54 -3.72 1.50 -20.28
C ASP A 54 -4.40 1.73 -18.92
N ASP A 55 -3.68 2.20 -17.89
CA ASP A 55 -4.34 2.87 -16.76
C ASP A 55 -4.06 4.37 -16.85
N PRO A 56 -4.73 5.10 -17.78
CA PRO A 56 -4.73 6.54 -17.69
C PRO A 56 -5.31 6.84 -16.32
N GLY A 57 -4.54 7.54 -15.48
CA GLY A 57 -4.97 8.00 -14.16
C GLY A 57 -6.23 8.83 -14.28
N ALA A 58 -7.38 8.17 -14.43
CA ALA A 58 -8.69 8.78 -14.55
C ALA A 58 -8.82 9.64 -13.31
N SER A 59 -8.91 10.95 -13.53
CA SER A 59 -8.56 11.95 -12.52
C SER A 59 -9.19 11.58 -11.18
N TYR A 60 -8.37 11.58 -10.13
CA TYR A 60 -8.80 11.33 -8.75
C TYR A 60 -10.09 12.09 -8.40
N ALA A 61 -10.24 13.31 -8.94
CA ALA A 61 -11.43 14.16 -8.82
C ALA A 61 -12.69 13.63 -9.55
N GLN A 62 -12.57 12.93 -10.68
CA GLN A 62 -13.71 12.29 -11.36
C GLN A 62 -14.16 11.00 -10.65
N ARG A 63 -13.25 10.29 -9.96
CA ARG A 63 -13.59 9.09 -9.18
C ARG A 63 -14.32 9.40 -7.86
N LEU A 64 -14.05 10.56 -7.26
CA LEU A 64 -14.58 10.94 -5.94
C LEU A 64 -16.03 11.46 -5.93
N LYS A 65 -16.64 11.78 -7.08
CA LYS A 65 -18.01 12.32 -7.11
C LYS A 65 -19.04 11.26 -6.68
N GLY A 66 -19.70 11.48 -5.54
CA GLY A 66 -20.82 10.68 -5.06
C GLY A 66 -20.42 9.40 -4.32
N ARG A 67 -19.16 9.27 -3.89
CA ARG A 67 -18.67 8.15 -3.08
C ARG A 67 -18.65 8.51 -1.60
N ASP A 68 -18.96 7.53 -0.75
CA ASP A 68 -18.79 7.66 0.69
C ASP A 68 -17.31 7.48 1.09
N ASP A 69 -16.95 7.90 2.31
CA ASP A 69 -15.57 7.86 2.80
C ASP A 69 -14.97 6.44 2.80
N HIS A 70 -15.79 5.41 3.02
CA HIS A 70 -15.35 4.02 3.02
C HIS A 70 -14.95 3.59 1.60
N GLN A 71 -15.78 3.92 0.61
CA GLN A 71 -15.49 3.68 -0.79
C GLN A 71 -14.20 4.39 -1.23
N ILE A 72 -14.01 5.64 -0.80
CA ILE A 72 -12.79 6.40 -1.09
C ILE A 72 -11.55 5.71 -0.50
N ALA A 73 -11.63 5.18 0.72
CA ALA A 73 -10.52 4.46 1.33
C ALA A 73 -10.22 3.13 0.63
N GLU A 74 -11.24 2.36 0.26
CA GLU A 74 -11.06 1.12 -0.51
C GLU A 74 -10.46 1.40 -1.89
N ASP A 75 -10.93 2.46 -2.57
CA ASP A 75 -10.40 2.93 -3.86
C ASP A 75 -8.94 3.39 -3.77
N PHE A 76 -8.57 4.06 -2.67
CA PHE A 76 -7.20 4.47 -2.44
C PHE A 76 -6.28 3.25 -2.33
N VAL A 77 -6.69 2.21 -1.60
CA VAL A 77 -5.94 0.95 -1.50
C VAL A 77 -5.77 0.32 -2.88
N ALA A 78 -6.85 0.26 -3.68
CA ALA A 78 -6.77 -0.21 -5.06
C ALA A 78 -5.79 0.62 -5.90
N HIS A 79 -5.86 1.95 -5.80
CA HIS A 79 -5.03 2.87 -6.57
C HIS A 79 -3.53 2.69 -6.27
N VAL A 80 -3.15 2.66 -4.99
CA VAL A 80 -1.74 2.53 -4.59
C VAL A 80 -1.19 1.12 -4.80
N ARG A 81 -2.07 0.12 -4.97
CA ARG A 81 -1.73 -1.27 -5.31
C ARG A 81 -1.92 -1.62 -6.78
N GLY A 82 -2.16 -0.65 -7.67
CA GLY A 82 -2.26 -0.92 -9.11
C GLY A 82 -3.52 -1.69 -9.52
N GLY A 83 -4.66 -1.37 -8.90
CA GLY A 83 -5.97 -1.96 -9.19
C GLY A 83 -6.39 -3.07 -8.23
N SER A 84 -5.48 -3.61 -7.42
CA SER A 84 -5.81 -4.61 -6.40
C SER A 84 -6.42 -3.96 -5.16
N GLY A 85 -7.74 -4.05 -5.03
CA GLY A 85 -8.48 -3.55 -3.85
C GLY A 85 -8.13 -4.26 -2.54
N PRO A 86 -8.66 -3.77 -1.40
CA PRO A 86 -8.44 -4.40 -0.11
C PRO A 86 -9.07 -5.79 -0.05
N SER A 87 -8.43 -6.70 0.68
CA SER A 87 -9.01 -7.98 1.11
C SER A 87 -10.18 -7.77 2.07
N ASP A 88 -10.98 -8.83 2.31
CA ASP A 88 -12.13 -8.75 3.20
C ASP A 88 -11.75 -8.44 4.66
N LEU A 89 -10.57 -8.90 5.10
CA LEU A 89 -10.03 -8.55 6.41
C LEU A 89 -9.67 -7.07 6.47
N GLU A 90 -8.99 -6.55 5.44
CA GLU A 90 -8.62 -5.14 5.35
C GLU A 90 -9.86 -4.24 5.27
N ARG A 91 -10.90 -4.65 4.53
CA ARG A 91 -12.19 -3.96 4.49
C ARG A 91 -12.84 -3.85 5.87
N THR A 92 -12.79 -4.93 6.66
CA THR A 92 -13.33 -4.93 8.02
C THR A 92 -12.58 -3.94 8.92
N VAL A 93 -11.24 -3.94 8.85
CA VAL A 93 -10.40 -3.02 9.62
C VAL A 93 -10.63 -1.56 9.20
N LEU A 94 -10.71 -1.29 7.89
CA LEU A 94 -11.00 0.04 7.37
C LEU A 94 -12.36 0.54 7.87
N ARG A 95 -13.40 -0.31 7.83
CA ARG A 95 -14.73 0.05 8.33
C ARG A 95 -14.71 0.41 9.80
N ALA A 96 -14.12 -0.46 10.62
CA ALA A 96 -14.01 -0.23 12.07
C ALA A 96 -13.30 1.09 12.38
N ALA A 97 -12.22 1.42 11.68
CA ALA A 97 -11.48 2.67 11.89
C ALA A 97 -12.34 3.92 11.61
N PHE A 98 -13.15 3.92 10.55
CA PHE A 98 -14.06 5.03 10.26
C PHE A 98 -15.21 5.13 11.26
N ASP A 99 -15.74 3.99 11.70
CA ASP A 99 -16.81 3.96 12.70
C ASP A 99 -16.31 4.50 14.05
N ASP A 100 -15.09 4.13 14.47
CA ASP A 100 -14.46 4.64 15.68
C ASP A 100 -14.28 6.16 15.66
N VAL A 101 -13.81 6.73 14.55
CA VAL A 101 -13.64 8.20 14.41
C VAL A 101 -14.99 8.92 14.43
N ARG A 102 -16.01 8.39 13.73
CA ARG A 102 -17.36 8.99 13.75
C ARG A 102 -17.96 9.01 15.15
N VAL A 103 -17.75 7.94 15.93
CA VAL A 103 -18.21 7.88 17.32
C VAL A 103 -17.48 8.91 18.19
N ASP A 104 -16.15 9.04 18.07
CA ASP A 104 -15.35 10.03 18.80
C ASP A 104 -15.75 11.48 18.47
N GLU A 105 -16.01 11.80 17.20
CA GLU A 105 -16.48 13.14 16.78
C GLU A 105 -17.85 13.47 17.37
N THR A 106 -18.78 12.50 17.34
CA THR A 106 -20.13 12.66 17.92
C THR A 106 -20.06 12.91 19.42
N VAL A 107 -19.19 12.20 20.14
CA VAL A 107 -18.99 12.39 21.59
C VAL A 107 -18.41 13.78 21.91
N ARG A 108 -17.48 14.28 21.09
CA ARG A 108 -16.90 15.62 21.26
C ARG A 108 -17.88 16.74 20.97
N GLU A 109 -18.76 16.59 19.98
CA GLU A 109 -19.80 17.58 19.70
C GLU A 109 -20.86 17.66 20.81
N VAL A 110 -21.28 16.52 21.37
CA VAL A 110 -22.29 16.48 22.45
C VAL A 110 -21.74 17.04 23.78
N SER A 111 -20.41 17.02 23.95
CA SER A 111 -19.73 17.50 25.16
C SER A 111 -19.41 19.01 25.15
N ARG A 112 -19.80 19.75 24.10
CA ARG A 112 -19.53 21.18 23.91
C ARG A 112 -20.79 22.03 24.07
#